data_AF-A0A6U0JXB5-F1
#
_entry.id   AF-A0A6U0JXB5-F1
#
_cell.length_a   1.000
_cell.length_b   1.000
_cell.length_c   1.000
_cell.angle_alpha   90.00
_cell.angle_beta   90.00
_cell.angle_gamma   90.00
#
_symmetry.space_group_name_H-M   'P 1'
#
loop_
_entity.id
_entity.type
_entity.pdbx_description
1 polymer ?
#
loop_
_entity_poly.entity_id
_entity_poly.type
_entity_poly.pdbx_seq_one_letter_code
_entity_poly.pdbx_strand_id
1 'polypeptide(L)'
;AREAFFLIARNSGRIAAISYVAGLTSFVGRLFITAVTCGVGYVVIEETYGDQLYSPVGPVFFIGLISFFISGMCMAVFDMCSKTILHCFVADEELGTGYADSKLSAYVDKYGSEEDTDGSDDGGEA
;
A
#
# COMPACT_ATOMS: atom_id res chain seq x y z
N ALA A 1 23.38 13.49 6.49
CA ALA A 1 22.09 13.75 7.16
C ALA A 1 21.37 14.98 6.60
N ARG A 2 21.90 16.22 6.71
CA ARG A 2 21.22 17.44 6.20
C ARG A 2 20.93 17.41 4.69
N GLU A 3 21.85 16.89 3.88
CA GLU A 3 21.67 16.74 2.41
C GLU A 3 20.49 15.81 2.05
N ALA A 4 20.33 14.69 2.77
CA ALA A 4 19.22 13.75 2.56
C ALA A 4 17.87 14.37 2.92
N PHE A 5 17.80 15.14 4.02
CA PHE A 5 16.57 15.89 4.37
C PHE A 5 16.24 17.00 3.35
N PHE A 6 17.24 17.61 2.71
CA PHE A 6 17.04 18.64 1.70
C PHE A 6 16.56 18.07 0.34
N LEU A 7 16.95 16.83 0.02
CA LEU A 7 16.44 16.04 -1.11
C LEU A 7 14.99 15.56 -0.88
N ILE A 8 14.71 14.96 0.28
CA ILE A 8 13.37 14.58 0.73
C ILE A 8 12.43 15.80 0.80
N ALA A 9 12.94 16.96 1.24
CA ALA A 9 12.18 18.21 1.25
C ALA A 9 11.88 18.75 -0.15
N ARG A 10 12.75 18.52 -1.15
CA ARG A 10 12.52 18.89 -2.56
C ARG A 10 11.45 18.02 -3.22
N ASN A 11 11.23 16.80 -2.75
CA ASN A 11 10.16 15.90 -3.18
C ASN A 11 9.01 15.77 -2.17
N SER A 12 8.97 16.66 -1.16
CA SER A 12 7.93 16.67 -0.11
C SER A 12 6.52 16.73 -0.68
N GLY A 13 6.35 17.30 -1.88
CA GLY A 13 5.09 17.29 -2.62
C GLY A 13 4.58 15.88 -2.94
N ARG A 14 5.45 14.93 -3.33
CA ARG A 14 5.03 13.53 -3.59
C ARG A 14 4.69 12.81 -2.28
N ILE A 15 5.47 13.01 -1.23
CA ILE A 15 5.20 12.42 0.10
C ILE A 15 3.89 12.97 0.71
N ALA A 16 3.64 14.27 0.52
CA ALA A 16 2.38 14.91 0.91
C ALA A 16 1.20 14.40 0.08
N ALA A 17 1.37 14.25 -1.24
CA ALA A 17 0.33 13.69 -2.11
C ALA A 17 0.00 12.23 -1.73
N ILE A 18 1.00 11.41 -1.42
CA ILE A 18 0.83 10.04 -0.91
C ILE A 18 0.00 10.02 0.38
N SER A 19 0.36 10.87 1.34
CA SER A 19 -0.35 10.96 2.62
C SER A 19 -1.79 11.42 2.44
N TYR A 20 -2.03 12.34 1.49
CA TYR A 20 -3.35 12.81 1.14
C TYR A 20 -4.21 11.74 0.47
N VAL A 21 -3.67 11.00 -0.50
CA VAL A 21 -4.37 9.91 -1.20
C VAL A 21 -4.69 8.74 -0.25
N ALA A 22 -3.77 8.37 0.64
CA ALA A 22 -3.99 7.34 1.65
C ALA A 22 -5.08 7.77 2.65
N GLY A 23 -5.06 9.04 3.08
CA GLY A 23 -6.09 9.62 3.93
C GLY A 23 -7.48 9.64 3.27
N LEU A 24 -7.55 10.03 1.99
CA LEU A 24 -8.80 10.04 1.23
C LEU A 24 -9.36 8.63 1.05
N THR A 25 -8.51 7.67 0.68
CA THR A 25 -8.91 6.27 0.51
C THR A 25 -9.43 5.68 1.83
N SER A 26 -8.77 5.98 2.94
CA SER A 26 -9.20 5.53 4.27
C SER A 26 -10.53 6.15 4.70
N PHE A 27 -10.79 7.41 4.33
CA PHE A 27 -12.08 8.05 4.57
C PHE A 27 -13.21 7.39 3.78
N VAL A 28 -13.01 7.18 2.48
CA VAL A 28 -13.99 6.49 1.60
C VAL A 28 -14.22 5.06 2.06
N GLY A 29 -13.16 4.34 2.40
CA GLY A 29 -13.24 2.97 2.90
C GLY A 29 -14.02 2.87 4.22
N ARG A 30 -13.86 3.83 5.13
CA ARG A 30 -14.64 3.83 6.38
C ARG A 30 -16.13 4.01 6.14
N LEU A 31 -16.50 4.92 5.23
CA LEU A 31 -17.89 5.14 4.83
C LEU A 31 -18.48 3.90 4.15
N PHE A 32 -17.73 3.28 3.24
CA PHE A 32 -18.18 2.08 2.54
C PHE A 32 -18.41 0.90 3.48
N ILE A 33 -17.45 0.57 4.35
CA ILE A 33 -17.60 -0.53 5.32
C ILE A 33 -18.81 -0.29 6.23
N THR A 34 -18.96 0.94 6.74
CA THR A 34 -20.08 1.27 7.64
C THR A 34 -21.43 1.16 6.92
N ALA A 35 -21.53 1.66 5.68
CA ALA A 35 -22.75 1.59 4.88
C ALA A 35 -23.14 0.14 4.53
N VAL A 36 -22.17 -0.68 4.10
CA VAL A 36 -22.39 -2.09 3.77
C VAL A 36 -22.80 -2.87 5.00
N THR A 37 -22.12 -2.71 6.13
CA THR A 37 -22.47 -3.46 7.35
C THR A 37 -23.83 -3.05 7.91
N CYS A 38 -24.19 -1.77 7.87
CA CYS A 38 -25.54 -1.32 8.23
C CYS A 38 -26.61 -1.86 7.26
N GLY A 39 -26.33 -1.86 5.95
CA GLY A 39 -27.26 -2.38 4.95
C GLY A 39 -27.49 -3.89 5.10
N VAL A 40 -26.42 -4.67 5.23
CA VAL A 40 -26.50 -6.12 5.48
C VAL A 40 -27.18 -6.39 6.83
N GLY A 41 -26.82 -5.64 7.87
CA GLY A 41 -27.45 -5.77 9.19
C GLY A 41 -28.96 -5.50 9.15
N TYR A 42 -29.41 -4.52 8.37
CA TYR A 42 -30.83 -4.23 8.19
C TYR A 42 -31.56 -5.38 7.49
N VAL A 43 -31.04 -5.87 6.36
CA VAL A 43 -31.64 -6.97 5.59
C VAL A 43 -31.74 -8.25 6.43
N VAL A 44 -30.69 -8.58 7.20
CA VAL A 44 -30.70 -9.76 8.07
C VAL A 44 -31.75 -9.66 9.17
N ILE A 45 -31.93 -8.47 9.76
CA ILE A 45 -32.95 -8.24 10.79
C ILE A 45 -34.35 -8.31 10.19
N GLU A 46 -34.55 -7.76 9.00
CA GLU A 46 -35.82 -7.79 8.28
C GLU A 46 -36.23 -9.23 7.93
N GLU A 47 -35.33 -10.05 7.37
CA GLU A 47 -35.64 -11.45 7.04
C GLU A 47 -35.84 -12.34 8.27
N THR A 48 -35.09 -12.12 9.36
CA THR A 48 -35.12 -13.03 10.51
C THR A 48 -36.21 -12.68 11.53
N TYR A 49 -36.53 -11.39 11.68
CA TYR A 49 -37.40 -10.90 12.75
C TYR A 49 -38.50 -9.93 12.27
N GLY A 50 -38.73 -9.83 10.96
CA GLY A 50 -39.68 -8.88 10.35
C GLY A 50 -41.09 -8.89 10.96
N ASP A 51 -41.57 -10.05 11.43
CA ASP A 51 -42.92 -10.18 12.02
C ASP A 51 -42.98 -9.99 13.55
N GLN A 52 -41.83 -9.93 14.25
CA GLN A 52 -41.78 -9.92 15.72
C GLN A 52 -41.19 -8.63 16.32
N LEU A 53 -40.52 -7.79 15.52
CA LEU A 53 -39.86 -6.57 15.99
C LEU A 53 -40.65 -5.30 15.64
N TYR A 54 -41.18 -4.62 16.65
CA TYR A 54 -41.90 -3.33 16.49
C TYR A 54 -40.95 -2.16 16.16
N SER A 55 -39.63 -2.29 16.37
CA SER A 55 -38.63 -1.27 16.01
C SER A 55 -37.26 -1.89 15.67
N PRO A 56 -36.92 -2.06 14.38
CA PRO A 56 -35.58 -2.51 13.94
C PRO A 56 -34.48 -1.45 14.14
N VAL A 57 -34.83 -0.23 14.54
CA VAL A 57 -33.88 0.90 14.68
C VAL A 57 -32.86 0.67 15.80
N GLY A 58 -33.28 0.03 16.91
CA GLY A 58 -32.40 -0.26 18.05
C GLY A 58 -31.20 -1.15 17.70
N PRO A 59 -31.42 -2.38 17.19
CA PRO A 59 -30.32 -3.27 16.83
C PRO A 59 -29.45 -2.73 15.69
N VAL A 60 -30.03 -2.05 14.70
CA VAL A 60 -29.26 -1.42 13.61
C VAL A 60 -28.33 -0.32 14.13
N PHE A 61 -28.75 0.45 15.13
CA PHE A 61 -27.90 1.46 15.77
C PHE A 61 -26.68 0.84 16.47
N PHE A 62 -26.87 -0.26 17.19
CA PHE A 62 -25.77 -1.00 17.84
C PHE A 62 -24.80 -1.61 16.82
N ILE A 63 -25.32 -2.18 15.73
CA ILE A 63 -24.50 -2.70 14.63
C ILE A 63 -23.67 -1.57 14.00
N GLY A 64 -24.29 -0.40 13.76
CA GLY A 64 -23.60 0.78 13.23
C GLY A 64 -22.48 1.27 14.16
N LEU A 65 -22.73 1.32 15.48
CA LEU A 65 -21.74 1.74 16.46
C LEU A 65 -20.51 0.82 16.46
N ILE A 66 -20.74 -0.50 16.53
CA ILE A 66 -19.65 -1.50 16.53
C ILE A 66 -18.90 -1.48 15.19
N SER A 67 -19.63 -1.38 14.09
CA SER A 67 -19.04 -1.33 12.74
C SER A 67 -18.17 -0.11 12.54
N PHE A 68 -18.50 1.04 13.15
CA PHE A 68 -17.68 2.24 13.06
C PHE A 68 -16.29 2.07 13.70
N PHE A 69 -16.21 1.33 14.81
CA PHE A 69 -14.94 0.99 15.45
C PHE A 69 -14.12 0.00 14.61
N ILE A 70 -14.75 -1.08 14.15
CA ILE A 70 -14.09 -2.11 13.32
C ILE A 70 -13.57 -1.51 12.03
N SER A 71 -14.41 -0.71 11.35
CA SER A 71 -14.08 0.04 10.15
C SER A 71 -12.86 0.95 10.37
N GLY A 72 -12.79 1.62 11.53
CA GLY A 72 -11.62 2.41 11.92
C GLY A 72 -10.34 1.58 12.08
N MET A 73 -10.42 0.40 12.68
CA MET A 73 -9.26 -0.47 12.86
C MET A 73 -8.75 -1.04 11.53
N CYS A 74 -9.65 -1.52 10.68
CA CYS A 74 -9.28 -2.05 9.35
C CYS A 74 -8.65 -0.97 8.47
N MET A 75 -9.24 0.22 8.45
CA MET A 75 -8.73 1.32 7.64
C MET A 75 -7.43 1.92 8.19
N ALA A 76 -7.20 1.87 9.51
CA ALA A 76 -5.91 2.28 10.09
C ALA A 76 -4.74 1.39 9.62
N VAL A 77 -4.96 0.06 9.53
CA VAL A 77 -3.95 -0.86 9.00
C VAL A 77 -3.75 -0.63 7.50
N PHE A 78 -4.83 -0.44 6.74
CA PHE A 78 -4.75 -0.15 5.30
C PHE A 78 -3.97 1.13 5.00
N ASP A 79 -4.24 2.20 5.74
CA ASP A 79 -3.53 3.48 5.64
C ASP A 79 -2.03 3.32 5.93
N MET A 80 -1.69 2.56 6.98
CA MET A 80 -0.32 2.28 7.37
C MET A 80 0.41 1.50 6.29
N CYS A 81 -0.17 0.41 5.78
CA CYS A 81 0.41 -0.39 4.70
C CYS A 81 0.61 0.42 3.42
N SER A 82 -0.41 1.20 3.02
CA SER A 82 -0.35 2.05 1.82
C SER A 82 0.78 3.08 1.92
N LYS A 83 0.91 3.73 3.08
CA LYS A 83 1.99 4.69 3.34
C LYS A 83 3.36 4.03 3.30
N THR A 84 3.51 2.84 3.89
CA THR A 84 4.80 2.13 3.89
C THR A 84 5.24 1.73 2.49
N ILE A 85 4.35 1.16 1.66
CA ILE A 85 4.71 0.76 0.28
C ILE A 85 5.15 1.98 -0.53
N LEU A 86 4.40 3.07 -0.45
CA LEU A 86 4.71 4.29 -1.18
C LEU A 86 5.98 4.97 -0.65
N HIS A 87 6.23 4.91 0.67
CA HIS A 87 7.47 5.41 1.27
C HIS A 87 8.68 4.57 0.83
N CYS A 88 8.54 3.24 0.74
CA CYS A 88 9.58 2.37 0.19
C CYS A 88 9.87 2.71 -1.28
N PHE A 89 8.83 2.96 -2.09
CA PHE A 89 8.99 3.35 -3.49
C PHE A 89 9.72 4.69 -3.63
N VAL A 90 9.36 5.70 -2.84
CA VAL A 90 10.06 7.00 -2.85
C VAL A 90 11.52 6.83 -2.42
N ALA A 91 11.79 6.04 -1.38
CA ALA A 91 13.15 5.76 -0.94
C ALA A 91 13.99 5.02 -2.00
N ASP A 92 13.38 4.12 -2.76
CA ASP A 92 14.03 3.40 -3.88
C ASP A 92 14.37 4.35 -5.03
N GLU A 93 13.45 5.25 -5.40
CA GLU A 93 13.68 6.27 -6.43
C GLU A 93 14.76 7.27 -6.01
N GLU A 94 14.84 7.61 -4.72
CA GLU A 94 15.87 8.50 -4.15
C GLU A 94 17.27 7.87 -4.11
N LEU A 95 17.37 6.55 -3.95
CA LEU A 95 18.65 5.83 -3.96
C LEU A 95 19.26 5.68 -5.37
N GLY A 96 18.47 5.87 -6.43
CA GLY A 96 18.95 6.14 -7.79
C GLY A 96 19.79 5.05 -8.47
N THR A 97 19.99 3.90 -7.83
CA THR A 97 20.73 2.76 -8.37
C THR A 97 19.76 1.57 -8.44
N GLY A 98 19.10 1.39 -9.57
CA GLY A 98 18.12 0.30 -9.72
C GLY A 98 18.72 -1.04 -9.30
N TYR A 99 18.08 -1.73 -8.34
CA TYR A 99 18.39 -3.05 -7.73
C TYR A 99 19.85 -3.42 -7.37
N ALA A 100 20.86 -2.69 -7.82
CA ALA A 100 22.28 -3.01 -7.71
C ALA A 100 23.01 -1.82 -7.12
N ASP A 101 23.63 -2.05 -5.96
CA ASP A 101 24.52 -1.09 -5.32
C ASP A 101 25.65 -0.67 -6.29
N SER A 102 26.07 0.60 -6.22
CA SER A 102 27.14 1.13 -7.10
C SER A 102 28.44 0.32 -7.04
N LYS A 103 28.75 -0.35 -5.91
CA LYS A 103 29.86 -1.30 -5.87
C LYS A 103 29.57 -2.54 -6.69
N LEU A 104 28.36 -3.09 -6.62
CA LEU A 104 27.99 -4.31 -7.33
C LEU A 104 27.89 -4.08 -8.83
N SER A 105 27.39 -2.93 -9.26
CA SER A 105 27.46 -2.48 -10.67
C SER A 105 28.90 -2.37 -11.14
N ALA A 106 29.80 -1.80 -10.35
CA ALA A 106 31.23 -1.76 -10.69
C ALA A 106 31.90 -3.14 -10.69
N TYR A 107 31.47 -4.08 -9.85
CA TYR A 107 31.95 -5.48 -9.88
C TYR A 107 31.41 -6.23 -11.11
N VAL A 108 30.14 -6.05 -11.47
CA VAL A 108 29.53 -6.63 -12.68
C VAL A 108 30.13 -6.02 -13.94
N ASP A 109 30.39 -4.72 -13.99
CA ASP A 109 31.05 -4.08 -15.14
C ASP A 109 32.49 -4.59 -15.31
N LYS A 110 33.18 -4.82 -14.19
CA LYS A 110 34.57 -5.31 -14.17
C LYS A 110 34.72 -6.78 -14.55
N TYR A 111 33.78 -7.65 -14.19
CA TYR A 111 33.89 -9.11 -14.40
C TYR A 111 32.84 -9.70 -15.34
N GLY A 112 31.75 -8.99 -15.62
CA GLY A 112 30.69 -9.43 -16.53
C GLY A 112 31.02 -9.24 -18.01
N SER A 113 32.11 -8.52 -18.33
CA SER A 113 32.63 -8.39 -19.70
C SER A 113 33.52 -9.58 -20.12
N GLU A 114 33.76 -10.57 -19.26
CA GLU A 114 34.58 -11.75 -19.55
C GLU A 114 33.77 -13.00 -20.00
N GLU A 115 32.43 -12.99 -19.98
CA GLU A 115 31.62 -14.19 -20.32
C GLU A 115 30.86 -14.13 -21.66
N ASP A 116 30.90 -13.04 -22.43
CA ASP A 116 30.21 -12.97 -23.73
C ASP A 116 31.05 -13.45 -24.94
N THR A 117 32.21 -14.09 -24.75
CA THR A 117 33.01 -14.66 -25.86
C THR A 117 33.51 -16.09 -25.64
N ASP A 118 32.82 -16.94 -24.87
CA ASP A 118 33.15 -18.38 -24.85
C ASP A 118 31.92 -19.25 -25.10
N GLY A 119 31.34 -19.05 -26.28
CA GLY A 119 30.21 -19.83 -26.74
C GLY A 119 30.09 -19.83 -28.26
N SER A 120 31.18 -20.03 -29.00
CA SER A 120 31.19 -20.54 -30.39
C SER A 120 32.61 -20.84 -30.88
N ASP A 121 32.87 -22.14 -31.06
CA ASP A 121 33.60 -22.75 -32.18
C ASP A 121 35.04 -22.34 -32.55
N ASP A 122 35.92 -23.35 -32.34
CA ASP A 122 36.73 -24.01 -33.38
C ASP A 122 38.01 -23.33 -33.90
N GLY A 123 39.15 -23.98 -33.59
CA GLY A 123 40.12 -24.36 -34.63
C GLY A 123 41.36 -23.48 -34.85
N GLY A 124 42.54 -24.13 -34.76
CA GLY A 124 43.78 -23.73 -35.44
C GLY A 124 44.83 -23.12 -34.52
N GLU A 125 45.74 -23.91 -33.94
CA GLU A 125 47.00 -24.41 -34.53
C GLU A 125 48.08 -23.35 -34.79
N ALA A 126 49.28 -23.68 -34.26
CA ALA A 126 50.63 -23.15 -34.47
C ALA A 126 51.08 -21.91 -33.70
#